data_AF-A0A229XWD6-F1
#
_entry.id   AF-A0A229XWD6-F1
#
_cell.length_a   1.000
_cell.length_b   1.000
_cell.length_c   1.000
_cell.angle_alpha   90.00
_cell.angle_beta   90.00
_cell.angle_gamma   90.00
#
_symmetry.space_group_name_H-M   'P 1'
#
loop_
_entity.id
_entity.type
_entity.pdbx_description
1 polymer ?
#
loop_
_entity_poly.entity_id
_entity_poly.type
_entity_poly.pdbx_seq_one_letter_code
_entity_poly.pdbx_strand_id
1 'polypeptide(L)' 'MPATDALQPPLTPAERAIVQSYGGWTQFMICFGLKPYELDDVDEAKSLVASLAADDD' A
#
# COMPACT_ATOMS: atom_id res chain seq x y z
N MET A 1 -15.47 -7.85 0.04
CA MET A 1 -14.38 -6.96 -0.44
C MET A 1 -13.76 -6.35 0.78
N PRO A 2 -12.42 -6.33 0.92
CA PRO A 2 -11.80 -5.62 2.03
C PRO A 2 -12.26 -4.16 1.94
N ALA A 3 -12.98 -3.68 2.96
CA ALA A 3 -13.67 -2.37 2.91
C ALA A 3 -12.69 -1.20 2.72
N THR A 4 -11.41 -1.42 3.03
CA THR A 4 -10.36 -0.42 3.07
C THR A 4 -9.54 -0.34 1.78
N ASP A 5 -9.74 -1.22 0.80
CA ASP A 5 -9.13 -1.06 -0.53
C ASP A 5 -9.67 0.19 -1.25
N ALA A 6 -10.90 0.60 -0.92
CA ALA A 6 -11.44 1.88 -1.40
C ALA A 6 -10.72 3.11 -0.81
N LEU A 7 -9.94 2.95 0.26
CA LEU A 7 -9.12 4.00 0.87
C LEU A 7 -7.71 4.04 0.28
N GLN A 8 -7.42 3.18 -0.70
CA GLN A 8 -6.13 3.19 -1.39
C GLN A 8 -5.89 4.58 -2.00
N PRO A 9 -4.77 5.23 -1.69
CA PRO A 9 -4.44 6.50 -2.30
C PRO A 9 -4.03 6.29 -3.77
N PRO A 10 -3.95 7.35 -4.59
CA PRO A 10 -3.41 7.23 -5.94
C PRO A 10 -1.98 6.68 -5.89
N LEU A 11 -1.79 5.51 -6.50
CA LEU A 11 -0.52 4.83 -6.68
C LEU A 11 -0.16 4.79 -8.16
N THR A 12 1.13 4.82 -8.45
CA THR A 12 1.70 4.54 -9.77
C THR A 12 1.51 3.07 -10.16
N PRO A 13 1.67 2.71 -11.45
CA PRO A 13 1.52 1.32 -11.89
C PRO A 13 2.47 0.33 -11.17
N ALA A 14 3.70 0.74 -10.88
CA ALA A 14 4.70 -0.08 -10.18
C ALA A 14 4.29 -0.32 -8.72
N GLU A 15 3.94 0.74 -7.99
CA GLU A 15 3.45 0.64 -6.61
C GLU A 15 2.18 -0.20 -6.51
N ARG A 16 1.27 -0.06 -7.49
CA ARG A 16 0.05 -0.87 -7.56
C ARG A 16 0.35 -2.35 -7.80
N ALA A 17 1.36 -2.67 -8.62
CA ALA A 17 1.78 -4.05 -8.84
C ALA A 17 2.30 -4.70 -7.55
N ILE A 18 3.08 -3.95 -6.76
CA ILE A 18 3.54 -4.39 -5.44
C ILE A 18 2.35 -4.60 -4.52
N VAL A 19 1.49 -3.60 -4.31
CA VAL A 19 0.31 -3.75 -3.44
C VAL A 19 -0.58 -4.92 -3.87
N GLN A 20 -0.70 -5.16 -5.17
CA GLN A 20 -1.46 -6.28 -5.72
C GLN A 20 -0.79 -7.64 -5.47
N SER A 21 0.53 -7.72 -5.40
CA SER A 21 1.26 -8.94 -5.03
C SER A 21 1.00 -9.36 -3.58
N TYR A 22 0.73 -8.40 -2.69
CA TYR A 22 0.30 -8.65 -1.31
C TYR A 22 -1.19 -9.01 -1.19
N GLY A 23 -1.98 -8.92 -2.26
CA GLY A 23 -3.42 -9.20 -2.26
C GLY A 23 -4.32 -7.97 -2.12
N GLY A 24 -3.77 -6.76 -2.30
CA GLY A 24 -4.50 -5.49 -2.26
C GLY A 24 -3.97 -4.54 -1.17
N TRP A 25 -4.49 -3.31 -1.17
CA TRP A 25 -4.05 -2.25 -0.26
C TRP A 25 -4.28 -2.62 1.20
N THR A 26 -5.45 -3.20 1.49
CA THR A 26 -5.79 -3.64 2.85
C THR A 26 -4.80 -4.68 3.35
N GLN A 27 -4.49 -5.66 2.52
CA GLN A 27 -3.62 -6.77 2.91
C GLN A 27 -2.17 -6.31 3.05
N PHE A 28 -1.72 -5.42 2.16
CA PHE A 28 -0.43 -4.75 2.26
C PHE A 28 -0.30 -4.03 3.61
N MET A 29 -1.24 -3.14 3.95
CA MET A 29 -1.17 -2.41 5.22
C MET A 29 -1.21 -3.34 6.43
N ILE A 30 -2.04 -4.40 6.41
CA ILE A 30 -2.06 -5.41 7.48
C ILE A 30 -0.70 -6.12 7.62
N CYS A 31 -0.04 -6.47 6.51
CA CYS A 31 1.29 -7.10 6.54
C CYS A 31 2.36 -6.23 7.20
N PHE A 32 2.23 -4.91 7.11
CA PHE A 32 3.15 -3.94 7.74
C PHE A 32 2.63 -3.40 9.08
N GLY A 33 1.48 -3.88 9.58
CA GLY A 33 0.91 -3.40 10.85
C GLY A 33 0.31 -1.99 10.79
N LEU A 34 0.05 -1.49 9.58
CA LEU A 34 -0.45 -0.13 9.30
C LEU A 34 -1.97 -0.10 9.25
N LYS A 35 -2.56 1.03 9.66
CA LYS A 35 -4.02 1.22 9.70
C LYS A 35 -4.50 2.06 8.51
N PRO A 36 -5.32 1.50 7.60
CA PRO A 36 -5.77 2.21 6.38
C PRO A 36 -6.68 3.42 6.60
N TYR A 37 -7.12 3.66 7.83
CA TYR A 37 -7.92 4.81 8.22
C TYR A 37 -7.10 5.91 8.91
N GLU A 38 -5.83 5.66 9.25
CA GLU A 38 -4.92 6.66 9.79
C GLU A 38 -4.10 7.27 8.64
N LEU A 39 -4.14 8.59 8.52
CA LEU A 39 -3.43 9.29 7.43
C LEU A 39 -1.90 9.12 7.54
N ASP A 40 -1.36 9.15 8.75
CA ASP A 40 0.08 8.97 8.99
C ASP A 40 0.55 7.57 8.54
N ASP A 41 -0.23 6.53 8.83
CA ASP A 41 0.06 5.16 8.38
C ASP A 41 -0.08 5.01 6.86
N VAL A 42 -0.99 5.77 6.23
CA VAL A 42 -1.15 5.78 4.77
C VAL A 42 0.05 6.44 4.09
N ASP A 43 0.58 7.53 4.64
CA ASP A 43 1.79 8.17 4.15
C ASP A 43 3.02 7.28 4.35
N GLU A 44 3.11 6.57 5.47
CA GLU A 44 4.16 5.56 5.70
C GLU A 44 4.06 4.40 4.68
N ALA A 45 2.86 3.84 4.49
CA ALA A 45 2.61 2.79 3.50
C ALA A 45 3.00 3.24 2.08
N LYS A 46 2.72 4.50 1.74
CA LYS A 46 3.14 5.12 0.47
C LYS A 46 4.65 5.23 0.33
N SER A 47 5.34 5.69 1.37
CA SER A 47 6.80 5.77 1.34
C SER A 47 7.43 4.39 1.23
N LEU A 48 6.83 3.38 1.87
CA LEU A 48 7.30 2.01 1.85
C LEU A 48 7.11 1.37 0.47
N VAL A 49 5.91 1.49 -0.13
CA VAL A 49 5.67 0.96 -1.48
C VAL A 49 6.52 1.67 -2.54
N ALA A 50 6.77 2.98 -2.39
CA ALA A 50 7.67 3.72 -3.27
C ALA A 50 9.12 3.24 -3.16
N SER A 51 9.57 2.94 -1.93
CA SER A 51 10.91 2.37 -1.69
C SER A 51 11.04 0.97 -2.28
N LEU A 52 10.02 0.11 -2.09
CA LEU A 52 10.00 -1.23 -2.70
C LEU A 52 9.97 -1.17 -4.23
N ALA A 53 9.27 -0.20 -4.82
CA ALA A 53 9.24 -0.01 -6.27
C ALA A 53 10.57 0.48 -6.84
N ALA A 54 11.37 1.20 -6.04
CA ALA A 54 12.69 1.67 -6.44
C ALA A 54 13.79 0.60 -6.28
N ASP A 55 13.60 -0.38 -5.39
CA ASP A 55 14.57 -1.47 -5.14
C ASP A 55 14.39 -2.65 -6.13
N ASP A 56 13.24 -2.75 -6.81
CA ASP A 56 12.93 -3.78 -7.82
C ASP A 56 13.43 -3.43 -9.25
N ASP A 57 14.28 -2.38 -9.39
CA ASP A 57 14.97 -1.93 -10.63
C ASP A 57 16.50 -2.20 -10.55
#